data_AF-A0A080LV56-F1
#
_entry.id   AF-A0A080LV56-F1
#
_cell.length_a   1.000
_cell.length_b   1.000
_cell.length_c   1.000
_cell.angle_alpha   90.00
_cell.angle_beta   90.00
_cell.angle_gamma   90.00
#
_symmetry.space_group_name_H-M   'P 1'
#
loop_
_entity.id
_entity.type
_entity.pdbx_description
1 polymer ?
#
loop_
_entity_poly.entity_id
_entity_poly.type
_entity_poly.pdbx_seq_one_letter_code
_entity_poly.pdbx_strand_id
1 'polypeptide(L)'
;MALDLDLRAFAGDPAAPHFTWCDDDGTEVSLRLPCADDLQRWRRDGVLAQETLAASLIESVAGQAVGADHRPPAAWLSALDDAFAAHDPLTALQLQTRCPACDHAELVACDLEALLLEGFAGTQAKMLDEVLQLASAFHWSEAEILALPRWRRAHYLQQIAARGWA
;
A
#
# COMPACT_ATOMS: atom_id res chain seq x y z
N MET A 1 -16.21 -0.10 -13.49
CA MET A 1 -15.38 -1.31 -13.50
C MET A 1 -15.32 -1.82 -12.08
N ALA A 2 -15.92 -2.98 -11.78
CA ALA A 2 -15.76 -3.59 -10.47
C ALA A 2 -14.46 -4.41 -10.52
N LEU A 3 -13.45 -4.03 -9.75
CA LEU A 3 -12.33 -4.91 -9.46
C LEU A 3 -12.85 -5.95 -8.46
N ASP A 4 -12.96 -7.19 -8.92
CA ASP A 4 -13.22 -8.32 -8.04
C ASP A 4 -11.89 -8.71 -7.38
N LEU A 5 -11.76 -8.39 -6.09
CA LEU A 5 -10.61 -8.76 -5.27
C LEU A 5 -10.99 -10.04 -4.54
N ASP A 6 -10.43 -11.18 -4.98
CA ASP A 6 -10.59 -12.43 -4.22
C ASP A 6 -9.84 -12.32 -2.90
N LEU A 7 -10.58 -11.95 -1.85
CA LEU A 7 -10.02 -11.75 -0.50
C LEU A 7 -9.37 -13.02 0.06
N ARG A 8 -9.68 -14.21 -0.48
CA ARG A 8 -9.02 -15.46 -0.05
C ARG A 8 -7.55 -15.50 -0.46
N ALA A 9 -7.19 -14.83 -1.56
CA ALA A 9 -5.79 -14.71 -1.98
C ALA A 9 -4.95 -13.91 -0.97
N PHE A 10 -5.58 -13.10 -0.11
CA PHE A 10 -4.93 -12.33 0.96
C PHE A 10 -4.89 -13.07 2.30
N ALA A 11 -5.45 -14.28 2.41
CA ALA A 11 -5.53 -15.02 3.67
C ALA A 11 -4.30 -15.90 3.97
N GLY A 12 -3.32 -15.95 3.06
CA GLY A 12 -2.05 -16.66 3.25
C GLY A 12 -0.97 -15.77 3.87
N ASP A 13 0.10 -16.40 4.38
CA ASP A 13 1.28 -15.66 4.81
C ASP A 13 1.90 -14.94 3.60
N PRO A 14 2.15 -13.63 3.69
CA PRO A 14 2.79 -12.89 2.60
C PRO A 14 4.22 -13.40 2.42
N ALA A 15 4.51 -14.00 1.27
CA ALA A 15 5.87 -14.33 0.86
C ALA A 15 6.50 -13.08 0.24
N ALA A 16 7.56 -12.55 0.86
CA ALA A 16 8.33 -11.47 0.27
C ALA A 16 8.93 -11.95 -1.07
N PRO A 17 8.74 -11.23 -2.18
CA PRO A 17 9.40 -11.55 -3.44
C PRO A 17 10.92 -11.47 -3.29
N HIS A 18 11.63 -12.31 -4.05
CA HIS A 18 13.10 -12.38 -4.04
C HIS A 18 13.63 -11.95 -5.39
N PHE A 19 14.81 -11.34 -5.39
CA PHE A 19 15.52 -10.97 -6.62
C PHE A 19 17.03 -11.06 -6.42
N THR A 20 17.73 -11.06 -7.54
CA THR A 20 19.18 -11.11 -7.59
C THR A 20 19.71 -9.82 -8.21
N TRP A 21 20.72 -9.24 -7.58
CA TRP A 21 21.47 -8.10 -8.07
C TRP A 21 22.94 -8.48 -8.22
N CYS A 22 23.61 -7.98 -9.25
CA CYS A 22 25.03 -8.18 -9.46
C CYS A 22 25.76 -6.85 -9.34
N ASP A 23 26.82 -6.84 -8.54
CA ASP A 23 27.76 -5.72 -8.46
C ASP A 23 28.62 -5.62 -9.72
N ASP A 24 29.28 -4.48 -9.93
CA ASP A 24 30.13 -4.20 -11.10
C ASP A 24 31.32 -5.19 -11.21
N ASP A 25 31.81 -5.67 -10.07
CA ASP A 25 32.87 -6.69 -10.00
C ASP A 25 32.35 -8.13 -10.27
N GLY A 26 31.06 -8.28 -10.60
CA GLY A 26 30.40 -9.56 -10.87
C GLY A 26 29.99 -10.33 -9.62
N THR A 27 30.04 -9.71 -8.44
CA THR A 27 29.57 -10.32 -7.20
C THR A 27 28.05 -10.39 -7.21
N GLU A 28 27.51 -11.61 -7.18
CA GLU A 28 26.07 -11.84 -7.11
C GLU A 28 25.57 -11.72 -5.67
N VAL A 29 24.45 -11.02 -5.49
CA VAL A 29 23.78 -10.81 -4.20
C VAL A 29 22.32 -11.20 -4.35
N SER A 30 21.83 -12.10 -3.49
CA SER A 30 20.41 -12.44 -3.42
C SER A 30 19.74 -11.64 -2.31
N LEU A 31 18.62 -11.01 -2.65
CA LEU A 31 17.85 -10.16 -1.76
C LEU A 31 16.38 -10.55 -1.79
N ARG A 32 15.67 -10.13 -0.75
CA ARG A 32 14.21 -10.10 -0.72
C ARG A 32 13.69 -8.67 -0.64
N LEU A 33 12.49 -8.45 -1.15
CA LEU A 33 11.79 -7.19 -0.91
C LEU A 33 11.39 -7.06 0.57
N PRO A 34 11.32 -5.83 1.11
CA PRO A 34 10.77 -5.59 2.43
C PRO A 34 9.33 -6.08 2.54
N CYS A 35 8.95 -6.58 3.72
CA CYS A 35 7.57 -6.86 4.06
C CYS A 35 7.11 -6.04 5.29
N ALA A 36 5.83 -6.16 5.65
CA ALA A 36 5.26 -5.45 6.78
C ALA A 36 5.98 -5.78 8.11
N ASP A 37 6.44 -7.02 8.29
CA ASP A 37 7.18 -7.43 9.48
C ASP A 37 8.55 -6.75 9.57
N ASP A 38 9.21 -6.48 8.44
CA ASP A 38 10.44 -5.70 8.42
C ASP A 38 10.20 -4.27 8.84
N LEU A 39 9.18 -3.62 8.26
CA LEU A 39 8.82 -2.25 8.60
C LEU A 39 8.49 -2.12 10.10
N GLN A 40 7.76 -3.08 10.66
CA GLN A 40 7.48 -3.13 12.09
C GLN A 40 8.75 -3.31 12.92
N ARG A 41 9.63 -4.21 12.52
CA ARG A 41 10.91 -4.47 13.20
C ARG A 41 11.82 -3.25 13.17
N TRP A 42 12.04 -2.66 12.00
CA TRP A 42 12.85 -1.45 11.83
C TRP A 42 12.30 -0.29 12.64
N ARG A 43 10.97 -0.10 12.63
CA ARG A 43 10.33 0.94 13.44
C ARG A 43 10.52 0.70 14.93
N ARG A 44 10.30 -0.52 15.41
CA ARG A 44 10.46 -0.91 16.81
C ARG A 44 11.90 -0.72 17.28
N ASP A 45 12.86 -1.09 16.42
CA ASP A 45 14.28 -1.08 16.74
C ASP A 45 14.95 0.26 16.41
N GLY A 46 14.21 1.22 15.86
CA GLY A 46 14.71 2.56 15.50
C GLY A 46 15.75 2.55 14.38
N VAL A 47 15.67 1.57 13.48
CA VAL A 47 16.61 1.42 12.37
C VAL A 47 16.31 2.45 11.29
N LEU A 48 17.24 3.39 11.10
CA LEU A 48 17.13 4.44 10.07
C LEU A 48 18.31 4.44 9.08
N ALA A 49 19.42 3.76 9.42
CA ALA A 49 20.60 3.72 8.58
C ALA A 49 20.39 2.79 7.37
N GLN A 50 20.66 3.29 6.16
CA GLN A 50 20.45 2.56 4.90
C GLN A 50 21.25 1.25 4.86
N GLU A 51 22.45 1.23 5.43
CA GLU A 51 23.31 0.04 5.51
C GLU A 51 22.63 -1.08 6.30
N THR A 52 22.00 -0.73 7.41
CA THR A 52 21.32 -1.69 8.29
C THR A 52 20.02 -2.19 7.66
N LEU A 53 19.29 -1.30 6.97
CA LEU A 53 18.09 -1.67 6.21
C LEU A 53 18.45 -2.65 5.08
N ALA A 54 19.42 -2.29 4.23
CA ALA A 54 19.89 -3.13 3.13
C ALA A 54 20.44 -4.47 3.65
N ALA A 55 21.29 -4.46 4.69
CA ALA A 55 21.82 -5.68 5.29
C ALA A 55 20.73 -6.65 5.75
N SER A 56 19.61 -6.15 6.28
CA SER A 56 18.50 -6.99 6.76
C SER A 56 17.67 -7.65 5.65
N LEU A 57 17.90 -7.25 4.39
CA LEU A 57 17.23 -7.75 3.19
C LEU A 57 18.14 -8.63 2.31
N ILE A 58 19.45 -8.64 2.56
CA ILE A 58 20.40 -9.51 1.86
C ILE A 58 20.35 -10.90 2.50
N GLU A 59 20.11 -11.92 1.69
CA GLU A 59 20.06 -13.31 2.14
C GLU A 59 21.36 -14.05 1.85
N SER A 60 22.01 -13.75 0.72
CA SER A 60 23.30 -14.36 0.36
C SER A 60 24.16 -13.45 -0.53
N VAL A 61 25.48 -13.65 -0.45
CA VAL A 61 26.49 -13.00 -1.29
C VAL A 61 27.40 -14.08 -1.87
N ALA A 62 27.63 -14.05 -3.18
CA ALA A 62 28.39 -15.05 -3.92
C ALA A 62 27.96 -16.50 -3.60
N GLY A 63 26.65 -16.71 -3.46
CA GLY A 63 26.04 -18.02 -3.14
C GLY A 63 26.20 -18.47 -1.67
N GLN A 64 26.76 -17.64 -0.80
CA GLN A 64 26.91 -17.93 0.63
C GLN A 64 25.89 -17.14 1.44
N ALA A 65 25.09 -17.85 2.25
CA ALA A 65 24.12 -17.23 3.14
C ALA A 65 24.83 -16.28 4.11
N VAL A 66 24.27 -15.09 4.29
CA VAL A 66 24.82 -14.08 5.21
C VAL A 66 23.95 -13.95 6.45
N GLY A 67 24.58 -13.69 7.59
CA GLY A 67 23.88 -13.45 8.85
C GLY A 67 23.54 -11.97 9.06
N ALA A 68 22.80 -11.67 10.12
CA ALA A 68 22.38 -10.30 10.50
C ALA A 68 23.56 -9.33 10.76
N ASP A 69 24.77 -9.85 11.00
CA ASP A 69 25.98 -9.06 11.20
C ASP A 69 26.66 -8.65 9.90
N HIS A 70 26.16 -9.11 8.74
CA HIS A 70 26.66 -8.68 7.45
C HIS A 70 26.51 -7.16 7.30
N ARG A 71 27.53 -6.53 6.73
CA ARG A 71 27.54 -5.11 6.41
C ARG A 71 27.88 -5.00 4.92
N PRO A 72 26.91 -4.63 4.06
CA PRO A 72 27.20 -4.45 2.66
C PRO A 72 28.21 -3.30 2.50
N PRO A 73 29.12 -3.38 1.52
CA PRO A 73 29.95 -2.25 1.13
C PRO A 73 29.10 -1.00 0.89
N ALA A 74 29.53 0.15 1.40
CA ALA A 74 28.81 1.42 1.22
C ALA A 74 28.63 1.79 -0.27
N ALA A 75 29.55 1.33 -1.13
CA ALA A 75 29.46 1.51 -2.57
C ALA A 75 28.23 0.83 -3.20
N TRP A 76 27.71 -0.24 -2.59
CA TRP A 76 26.54 -0.96 -3.11
C TRP A 76 25.24 -0.20 -2.89
N LEU A 77 25.15 0.67 -1.87
CA LEU A 77 23.87 1.22 -1.41
C LEU A 77 23.08 1.93 -2.51
N SER A 78 23.75 2.75 -3.33
CA SER A 78 23.07 3.47 -4.42
C SER A 78 22.53 2.51 -5.49
N ALA A 79 23.32 1.51 -5.88
CA ALA A 79 22.91 0.53 -6.90
C ALA A 79 21.83 -0.42 -6.38
N LEU A 80 21.86 -0.75 -5.08
CA LEU A 80 20.82 -1.51 -4.42
C LEU A 80 19.51 -0.72 -4.35
N ASP A 81 19.55 0.59 -4.08
CA ASP A 81 18.36 1.45 -4.07
C ASP A 81 17.66 1.44 -5.42
N ASP A 82 18.42 1.59 -6.52
CA ASP A 82 17.91 1.47 -7.88
C ASP A 82 17.34 0.07 -8.17
N ALA A 83 18.00 -0.98 -7.70
CA ALA A 83 17.54 -2.36 -7.87
C ALA A 83 16.22 -2.62 -7.12
N PHE A 84 16.08 -2.10 -5.90
CA PHE A 84 14.82 -2.16 -5.14
C PHE A 84 13.71 -1.40 -5.86
N ALA A 85 13.98 -0.18 -6.35
CA ALA A 85 13.00 0.60 -7.11
C ALA A 85 12.52 -0.11 -8.38
N ALA A 86 13.40 -0.86 -9.06
CA ALA A 86 13.04 -1.64 -10.23
C ALA A 86 12.19 -2.89 -9.91
N HIS A 87 12.42 -3.54 -8.77
CA HIS A 87 11.71 -4.76 -8.36
C HIS A 87 10.44 -4.48 -7.54
N ASP A 88 10.35 -3.31 -6.91
CA ASP A 88 9.17 -2.83 -6.18
C ASP A 88 8.76 -1.41 -6.61
N PRO A 89 8.31 -1.23 -7.87
CA PRO A 89 8.04 0.09 -8.45
C PRO A 89 6.84 0.81 -7.82
N LEU A 90 6.05 0.14 -6.99
CA LEU A 90 4.84 0.71 -6.39
C LEU A 90 5.11 1.44 -5.07
N THR A 91 6.26 1.20 -4.43
CA THR A 91 6.67 1.91 -3.19
C THR A 91 6.93 3.39 -3.43
N ALA A 92 7.44 3.75 -4.61
CA ALA A 92 7.73 5.13 -5.01
C ALA A 92 7.12 5.45 -6.38
N LEU A 93 5.84 5.12 -6.57
CA LEU A 93 5.16 5.24 -7.87
C LEU A 93 5.27 6.66 -8.45
N GLN A 94 5.81 6.75 -9.67
CA GLN A 94 5.85 7.97 -10.47
C GLN A 94 4.88 7.84 -11.66
N LEU A 95 4.06 8.87 -11.86
CA LEU A 95 3.17 8.97 -13.02
C LEU A 95 3.77 9.93 -14.04
N GLN A 96 3.94 9.47 -15.26
CA GLN A 96 4.23 10.36 -16.38
C GLN A 96 2.97 11.14 -16.75
N THR A 97 3.00 12.44 -16.55
CA THR A 97 1.88 13.34 -16.86
C THR A 97 2.32 14.41 -17.86
N ARG A 98 1.33 15.09 -18.46
CA ARG A 98 1.54 16.26 -19.32
C ARG A 98 0.67 17.40 -18.82
N CYS A 99 1.24 18.58 -18.67
CA CYS A 99 0.48 19.75 -18.27
C CYS A 99 -0.53 20.13 -19.38
N PRO A 100 -1.84 20.21 -19.08
CA PRO A 100 -2.84 20.54 -20.11
C PRO A 100 -2.73 21.97 -20.64
N ALA A 101 -2.00 22.87 -19.95
CA ALA A 101 -1.82 24.25 -20.36
C ALA A 101 -0.61 24.47 -21.29
N CYS A 102 0.47 23.70 -21.14
CA CYS A 102 1.72 23.92 -21.88
C CYS A 102 2.33 22.65 -22.53
N ASP A 103 1.71 21.49 -22.37
CA ASP A 103 2.15 20.18 -22.86
C ASP A 103 3.55 19.72 -22.36
N HIS A 104 4.08 20.36 -21.31
CA HIS A 104 5.32 19.91 -20.68
C HIS A 104 5.10 18.55 -20.00
N ALA A 105 6.01 17.60 -20.26
CA ALA A 105 6.01 16.29 -19.61
C ALA A 105 6.69 16.37 -18.25
N GLU A 106 6.05 15.82 -17.23
CA GLU A 106 6.54 15.81 -15.85
C GLU A 106 6.32 14.43 -15.23
N LEU A 107 7.19 14.05 -14.29
CA LEU A 107 6.98 12.90 -13.42
C LEU A 107 6.40 13.41 -12.10
N VAL A 108 5.23 12.90 -11.75
CA VAL A 108 4.52 13.28 -10.52
C VAL A 108 4.49 12.07 -9.59
N ALA A 109 4.95 12.26 -8.36
CA ALA A 109 4.88 11.25 -7.32
C ALA A 109 3.40 10.97 -6.97
N CYS A 110 3.04 9.68 -6.94
CA CYS A 110 1.70 9.22 -6.60
C CYS A 110 1.76 8.42 -5.30
N ASP A 111 1.28 9.03 -4.21
CA ASP A 111 1.18 8.38 -2.92
C ASP A 111 -0.06 7.48 -2.87
N LEU A 112 0.13 6.21 -3.25
CA LEU A 112 -0.95 5.22 -3.28
C LEU A 112 -1.51 4.94 -1.88
N GLU A 113 -0.68 4.98 -0.85
CA GLU A 113 -1.09 4.73 0.53
C GLU A 113 -2.03 5.85 1.01
N ALA A 114 -1.60 7.11 0.83
CA ALA A 114 -2.43 8.26 1.19
C ALA A 114 -3.77 8.25 0.45
N LEU A 115 -3.74 8.02 -0.88
CA LEU A 115 -4.97 7.95 -1.68
C LEU A 115 -5.92 6.84 -1.20
N LEU A 116 -5.40 5.67 -0.84
CA LEU A 116 -6.19 4.56 -0.35
C LEU A 116 -6.81 4.88 1.02
N LEU A 117 -6.01 5.42 1.95
CA LEU A 117 -6.45 5.78 3.29
C LEU A 117 -7.50 6.89 3.25
N GLU A 118 -7.30 7.93 2.42
CA GLU A 118 -8.29 8.98 2.17
C GLU A 118 -9.59 8.40 1.60
N GLY A 119 -9.48 7.47 0.65
CA GLY A 119 -10.63 6.77 0.07
C GLY A 119 -11.43 5.97 1.11
N PHE A 120 -10.73 5.26 2.01
CA PHE A 120 -11.37 4.53 3.11
C PHE A 120 -12.01 5.46 4.12
N ALA A 121 -11.33 6.52 4.55
CA ALA A 121 -11.87 7.51 5.47
C ALA A 121 -13.14 8.17 4.89
N GLY A 122 -13.12 8.55 3.60
CA GLY A 122 -14.28 9.09 2.92
C GLY A 122 -15.44 8.09 2.79
N THR A 123 -15.14 6.81 2.58
CA THR A 123 -16.16 5.74 2.53
C THR A 123 -16.77 5.49 3.91
N GLN A 124 -15.95 5.49 4.96
CA GLN A 124 -16.40 5.34 6.35
C GLN A 124 -17.32 6.49 6.75
N ALA A 125 -16.91 7.74 6.50
CA ALA A 125 -17.71 8.92 6.82
C ALA A 125 -19.08 8.88 6.13
N LYS A 126 -19.11 8.57 4.82
CA LYS A 126 -20.37 8.40 4.08
C LYS A 126 -21.25 7.30 4.68
N MET A 127 -20.68 6.17 5.06
CA MET A 127 -21.44 5.07 5.67
C MET A 127 -22.09 5.49 6.99
N LEU A 128 -21.38 6.26 7.83
CA LEU A 128 -21.93 6.78 9.07
C LEU A 128 -23.07 7.77 8.82
N ASP A 129 -22.93 8.65 7.82
CA ASP A 129 -24.00 9.57 7.41
C ASP A 129 -25.23 8.84 6.86
N GLU A 130 -25.03 7.74 6.10
CA GLU A 130 -26.11 6.87 5.64
C GLU A 130 -26.87 6.26 6.82
N VAL A 131 -26.13 5.72 7.80
CA VAL A 131 -26.71 5.11 9.01
C VAL A 131 -27.49 6.14 9.81
N LEU A 132 -26.92 7.32 10.04
CA LEU A 132 -27.56 8.38 10.81
C LEU A 132 -28.89 8.82 10.19
N GLN A 133 -28.92 9.06 8.88
CA GLN A 133 -30.13 9.48 8.16
C GLN A 133 -31.21 8.38 8.15
N LEU A 134 -30.81 7.12 8.00
CA LEU A 134 -31.78 6.01 8.02
C LEU A 134 -32.33 5.78 9.43
N ALA A 135 -31.49 5.87 10.45
CA ALA A 135 -31.90 5.74 11.84
C ALA A 135 -32.83 6.90 12.26
N SER A 136 -32.56 8.13 11.82
CA SER A 136 -33.43 9.28 12.15
C SER A 136 -34.81 9.17 11.51
N ALA A 137 -34.90 8.70 10.26
CA ALA A 137 -36.16 8.62 9.52
C ALA A 137 -36.99 7.38 9.84
N PHE A 138 -36.35 6.22 10.08
CA PHE A 138 -37.04 4.94 10.23
C PHE A 138 -36.91 4.32 11.64
N HIS A 139 -36.07 4.88 12.50
CA HIS A 139 -35.81 4.41 13.87
C HIS A 139 -35.31 2.96 13.95
N TRP A 140 -34.72 2.45 12.87
CA TRP A 140 -34.02 1.17 12.87
C TRP A 140 -32.69 1.30 13.61
N SER A 141 -32.27 0.20 14.23
CA SER A 141 -30.93 0.11 14.82
C SER A 141 -29.83 0.10 13.74
N GLU A 142 -28.62 0.51 14.11
CA GLU A 142 -27.45 0.46 13.23
C GLU A 142 -27.25 -0.96 12.65
N ALA A 143 -27.42 -2.00 13.47
CA ALA A 143 -27.30 -3.39 13.04
C ALA A 143 -28.33 -3.76 11.96
N GLU A 144 -29.60 -3.36 12.12
CA GLU A 144 -30.63 -3.61 11.11
C GLU A 144 -30.35 -2.84 9.81
N ILE A 145 -29.83 -1.61 9.90
CA ILE A 145 -29.46 -0.81 8.73
C ILE A 145 -28.28 -1.44 7.99
N LEU A 146 -27.22 -1.84 8.70
CA LEU A 146 -26.02 -2.43 8.10
C LEU A 146 -26.29 -3.82 7.51
N ALA A 147 -27.30 -4.54 8.03
CA ALA A 147 -27.78 -5.79 7.44
C ALA A 147 -28.47 -5.60 6.08
N LEU A 148 -28.95 -4.39 5.76
CA LEU A 148 -29.50 -4.10 4.43
C LEU A 148 -28.39 -4.06 3.38
N PRO A 149 -28.60 -4.63 2.18
CA PRO A 149 -27.64 -4.48 1.09
C PRO A 149 -27.53 -3.01 0.67
N ARG A 150 -26.34 -2.58 0.21
CA ARG A 150 -26.03 -1.19 -0.15
C ARG A 150 -27.08 -0.54 -1.07
N TRP A 151 -27.55 -1.26 -2.08
CA TRP A 151 -28.55 -0.74 -3.03
C TRP A 151 -29.88 -0.36 -2.35
N ARG A 152 -30.27 -1.08 -1.29
CA ARG A 152 -31.53 -0.85 -0.58
C ARG A 152 -31.43 0.35 0.35
N ARG A 153 -30.28 0.52 1.02
CA ARG A 153 -29.98 1.75 1.78
C ARG A 153 -30.01 2.98 0.87
N ALA A 154 -29.35 2.91 -0.29
CA ALA A 154 -29.34 3.98 -1.27
C ALA A 154 -30.76 4.35 -1.74
N HIS A 155 -31.62 3.35 -2.00
CA HIS A 155 -33.02 3.59 -2.35
C HIS A 155 -33.78 4.34 -1.24
N TYR A 156 -33.61 3.94 0.02
CA TYR A 156 -34.28 4.63 1.14
C TYR A 156 -33.80 6.07 1.34
N LEU A 157 -32.50 6.33 1.20
CA LEU A 157 -31.96 7.68 1.26
C LEU A 157 -32.51 8.58 0.14
N GLN A 158 -32.66 8.05 -1.07
CA GLN A 158 -33.33 8.76 -2.17
C GLN A 158 -34.79 9.11 -1.82
N GLN A 159 -35.51 8.19 -1.17
CA GLN A 159 -36.90 8.41 -0.76
C GLN A 159 -37.02 9.45 0.36
N ILE A 160 -36.10 9.42 1.34
CA ILE A 160 -35.98 10.44 2.39
C ILE A 160 -35.80 11.83 1.75
N ALA A 161 -34.82 11.96 0.84
CA ALA A 161 -34.52 13.22 0.16
C ALA A 161 -35.69 13.72 -0.69
N ALA A 162 -36.36 12.83 -1.43
CA ALA A 162 -37.50 13.20 -2.28
C ALA A 162 -38.74 13.63 -1.47
N ARG A 163 -38.88 13.16 -0.23
CA ARG A 163 -40.04 13.44 0.64
C ARG A 163 -39.78 14.56 1.65
N GLY A 164 -38.54 15.03 1.78
CA GLY A 164 -38.15 16.06 2.73
C GLY A 164 -38.28 15.61 4.19
N TRP A 165 -38.04 14.32 4.46
CA TRP A 165 -38.00 13.81 5.83
C TRP A 165 -36.69 14.27 6.46
N ALA A 166 -36.77 15.31 7.30
CA ALA A 166 -35.68 15.78 8.15
C ALA A 166 -35.97 15.36 9.60
#